data_AF-A0A7V7VWW8-F1
#
_entry.id   AF-A0A7V7VWW8-F1
#
_cell.length_a   1.000
_cell.length_b   1.000
_cell.length_c   1.000
_cell.angle_alpha   90.00
_cell.angle_beta   90.00
_cell.angle_gamma   90.00
#
_symmetry.space_group_name_H-M   'P 1'
#
loop_
_entity.id
_entity.type
_entity.pdbx_description
1 polymer ?
#
loop_
_entity_poly.entity_id
_entity_poly.type
_entity_poly.pdbx_seq_one_letter_code
_entity_poly.pdbx_strand_id
1 'polypeptide(L)' 'MDIEEHGNFYIHRQTIADRDGRITEYFDVGHIIDVNGRRIHKVNSDVGFSNRAEALQWIQKQKA' A
#
# COMPACT_ATOMS: atom_id res chain seq x y z
N MET A 1 9.42 5.01 5.69
CA MET A 1 8.56 4.53 4.59
C MET A 1 8.93 3.10 4.31
N ASP A 2 7.96 2.19 4.45
CA ASP A 2 8.13 0.76 4.25
C ASP A 2 7.21 0.37 3.08
N ILE A 3 7.80 0.03 1.93
CA ILE A 3 7.10 -0.31 0.70
C ILE A 3 7.40 -1.77 0.36
N GLU A 4 6.35 -2.55 0.18
CA GLU A 4 6.43 -3.96 -0.22
C GLU A 4 5.80 -4.17 -1.59
N GLU A 5 6.57 -4.69 -2.55
CA GLU A 5 6.09 -4.88 -3.93
C GLU A 5 5.52 -6.29 -4.16
N HIS A 6 4.41 -6.36 -4.89
CA HIS A 6 3.65 -7.57 -5.21
C HIS A 6 3.26 -7.65 -6.69
N GLY A 7 4.25 -7.64 -7.58
CA GLY A 7 4.01 -7.59 -9.04
C GLY A 7 3.66 -6.18 -9.49
N ASN A 8 2.46 -5.98 -10.03
CA ASN A 8 1.96 -4.65 -10.45
C ASN A 8 1.33 -3.84 -9.31
N PHE A 9 1.45 -4.32 -8.08
CA PHE A 9 0.92 -3.66 -6.88
C PHE A 9 2.03 -3.46 -5.86
N TYR A 10 1.84 -2.52 -4.95
CA TYR A 10 2.65 -2.39 -3.75
C TYR A 10 1.77 -2.11 -2.53
N ILE A 11 2.24 -2.50 -1.35
CA ILE A 11 1.71 -2.11 -0.06
C ILE A 11 2.64 -1.05 0.52
N HIS A 12 2.08 0.07 0.97
CA HIS A 12 2.80 1.12 1.65
C HIS A 12 2.31 1.20 3.09
N ARG A 13 3.20 0.90 4.04
CA ARG A 13 2.91 1.07 5.46
C ARG A 13 3.13 2.52 5.85
N GLN A 14 2.06 3.15 6.31
CA GLN A 14 2.07 4.48 6.89
C GLN A 14 1.86 4.40 8.39
N THR A 15 2.50 5.31 9.11
CA THR A 15 2.36 5.44 10.55
C THR A 15 2.01 6.88 10.84
N ILE A 16 0.85 7.08 11.47
CA ILE A 16 0.36 8.39 11.85
C ILE A 16 0.38 8.45 13.37
N ALA A 17 1.10 9.42 13.91
CA ALA A 17 1.01 9.76 15.33
C ALA A 17 -0.05 10.84 15.50
N ASP A 18 -1.01 10.63 16.38
CA ASP A 18 -1.96 11.68 16.74
C ASP A 18 -1.37 12.67 17.74
N ARG A 19 -2.14 13.70 18.07
CA ARG A 19 -1.73 14.76 19.00
C ARG A 19 -1.48 14.24 20.43
N ASP A 20 -2.08 13.10 20.79
CA ASP A 20 -1.96 12.46 22.09
C ASP A 20 -0.80 11.44 22.13
N GLY A 21 -0.04 11.33 21.02
CA GLY A 21 1.10 10.43 20.89
C GLY A 21 0.70 8.98 20.59
N ARG A 22 -0.57 8.69 20.31
CA ARG A 22 -1.01 7.38 19.87
C ARG A 22 -0.55 7.16 18.44
N ILE A 23 0.13 6.05 18.25
CA ILE A 23 0.62 5.63 16.94
C ILE A 23 -0.42 4.70 16.31
N THR A 24 -0.88 5.04 15.12
CA THR A 24 -1.75 4.18 14.31
C THR A 24 -1.06 3.85 13.00
N GLU A 25 -1.03 2.55 12.66
CA GLU A 25 -0.50 2.06 11.39
C GLU A 25 -1.63 1.85 10.38
N TYR A 26 -1.38 2.22 9.13
CA TYR A 26 -2.27 2.02 7.99
C TYR A 26 -1.50 1.41 6.83
N PHE A 27 -2.17 0.60 6.03
CA PHE A 27 -1.58 -0.12 4.90
C PHE A 27 -2.32 0.27 3.63
N ASP A 28 -1.72 1.17 2.85
CA ASP A 28 -2.26 1.57 1.56
C ASP A 28 -1.81 0.61 0.48
N VAL A 29 -2.69 0.30 -0.47
CA VAL A 29 -2.31 -0.43 -1.68
C VAL A 29 -2.21 0.55 -2.84
N GLY A 30 -1.16 0.44 -3.64
CA GLY A 30 -1.00 1.20 -4.87
C GLY A 30 -0.61 0.33 -6.05
N HIS A 31 -0.61 0.93 -7.23
CA HIS A 31 -0.19 0.29 -8.47
C HIS A 31 1.25 0.67 -8.80
N ILE A 32 1.99 -0.31 -9.32
CA ILE A 32 3.28 -0.09 -9.95
C ILE A 32 3.04 -0.09 -11.46
N ILE A 33 3.31 1.04 -12.11
CA ILE A 33 3.25 1.18 -13.56
C ILE A 33 4.65 1.40 -14.12
N ASP A 34 4.93 0.83 -15.29
CA ASP A 34 6.13 1.16 -16.04
C ASP A 34 5.82 2.26 -17.06
N VAL A 35 6.62 3.32 -17.04
CA VAL A 35 6.53 4.41 -18.00
C VAL A 35 7.94 4.68 -18.54
N ASN A 36 8.18 4.31 -19.81
CA ASN A 36 9.46 4.46 -20.49
C ASN A 36 10.63 3.81 -19.73
N GLY A 37 10.43 2.62 -19.17
CA GLY A 37 11.46 1.88 -18.41
C GLY A 37 11.67 2.39 -16.98
N ARG A 38 10.84 3.34 -16.51
CA ARG A 38 10.83 3.79 -15.12
C ARG A 38 9.59 3.23 -14.43
N ARG A 39 9.81 2.48 -13.35
CA ARG A 39 8.74 2.06 -12.43
C ARG A 39 8.28 3.25 -11.59
N ILE A 40 6.98 3.50 -11.61
CA ILE A 40 6.32 4.56 -10.85
C ILE A 40 5.34 3.91 -9.87
N HIS A 41 5.51 4.20 -8.58
CA HIS A 41 4.56 3.84 -7.53
C HIS A 41 3.45 4.88 -7.48
N LYS A 42 2.25 4.50 -7.94
CA LYS A 42 1.06 5.32 -7.88
C LYS A 42 0.17 4.84 -6.74
N VAL A 43 0.04 5.66 -5.69
CA VAL A 43 -0.81 5.33 -4.54
C VAL A 43 -2.26 5.29 -5.01
N ASN A 44 -3.01 4.27 -4.59
CA ASN A 44 -4.45 4.25 -4.76
C ASN A 44 -5.08 4.72 -3.45
N SER A 45 -5.47 5.99 -3.40
CA SER A 45 -6.04 6.61 -2.20
C SER A 45 -7.37 6.01 -1.77
N ASP A 46 -8.04 5.24 -2.62
CA ASP A 46 -9.32 4.60 -2.33
C ASP A 46 -9.16 3.24 -1.64
N VAL A 47 -7.92 2.72 -1.51
CA VAL A 47 -7.66 1.36 -1.05
C VAL A 47 -6.64 1.37 0.10
N GLY A 48 -7.16 1.58 1.32
CA GLY A 48 -6.40 1.52 2.57
C GLY A 48 -6.95 0.47 3.53
N PHE A 49 -6.06 -0.16 4.30
CA PHE A 49 -6.38 -1.25 5.22
C PHE A 49 -5.82 -1.02 6.62
N SER A 50 -6.46 -1.65 7.60
CA SER A 50 -6.06 -1.60 9.01
C SER A 50 -4.84 -2.48 9.31
N ASN A 51 -4.58 -3.48 8.46
CA ASN A 51 -3.47 -4.40 8.61
C ASN A 51 -2.97 -4.93 7.26
N ARG A 52 -1.73 -5.44 7.25
CA ARG A 52 -1.07 -5.99 6.06
C ARG A 52 -1.78 -7.20 5.45
N ALA A 53 -2.41 -8.05 6.27
CA ALA A 53 -3.03 -9.29 5.78
C ALA A 53 -4.26 -8.98 4.91
N GLU A 54 -5.08 -8.00 5.30
CA GLU A 54 -6.20 -7.51 4.49
C GLU A 54 -5.72 -6.94 3.15
N ALA A 55 -4.66 -6.13 3.17
CA ALA A 55 -4.05 -5.57 1.97
C ALA A 55 -3.57 -6.67 1.00
N LEU A 56 -2.89 -7.70 1.53
CA LEU A 56 -2.46 -8.85 0.74
C LEU A 56 -3.62 -9.65 0.14
N GLN A 57 -4.65 -9.93 0.93
CA GLN A 57 -5.84 -10.63 0.44
C GLN A 57 -6.54 -9.85 -0.67
N TRP A 58 -6.60 -8.52 -0.56
CA TRP A 58 -7.14 -7.68 -1.62
C TRP A 58 -6.32 -7.81 -2.90
N ILE A 59 -4.97 -7.71 -2.82
CA ILE A 59 -4.09 -7.89 -3.97
C ILE A 59 -4.27 -9.28 -4.60
N GLN A 60 -4.41 -10.33 -3.79
CA GLN A 60 -4.66 -11.70 -4.30
C GLN A 60 -5.99 -11.80 -5.05
N LYS A 61 -7.05 -11.16 -4.54
CA LYS A 61 -8.36 -11.10 -5.21
C LYS A 61 -8.31 -10.36 -6.56
N GLN A 62 -7.43 -9.39 -6.74
CA GLN A 62 -7.26 -8.69 -8.03
C GLN A 62 -6.48 -9.51 -9.07
N LYS A 63 -5.79 -10.57 -8.64
CA LYS A 63 -5.02 -11.47 -9.52
C LYS A 63 -5.78 -12.74 -9.92
N ALA A 64 -6.88 -13.03 -9.23
CA ALA A 64 -7.78 -14.14 -9.51
C ALA A 64 -8.78 -13.75 -10.59
#